data_AF-A0A914M1H4-F1
#
_entry.id   AF-A0A914M1H4-F1
#
_cell.length_a   1.000
_cell.length_b   1.000
_cell.length_c   1.000
_cell.angle_alpha   90.00
_cell.angle_beta   90.00
_cell.angle_gamma   90.00
#
_symmetry.space_group_name_H-M   'P 1'
#
loop_
_entity.id
_entity.type
_entity.pdbx_description
1 polymer ?
#
loop_
_entity_poly.entity_id
_entity_poly.type
_entity_poly.pdbx_seq_one_letter_code
_entity_poly.pdbx_strand_id
1 'polypeptide(L)'
;MTQEFPVFKANKKDPIRISWHGNEECFNKNQKIILDSIGNGVLQWKRDSHTTNFPLNLRFQPSFVPFDADSSIIKNGNSTDNMPSTFAFLHFYFIFPKNFEEYRISVRPEISEWFSDLTEANCQSWLIIFDSSRVKDKKNRSQINDKLKNDFAKFQNRIFESNEFSSEKSKSTLTLLVQSNLFSSFDNYSNNLINKLRKLKEIVNEDNFILSNFINEQFRLCLFYWSLGLFEQALVELDSLTSFFADSIRALAQKNDSALNSINWLKQLRPLPLDKCCILLNQQLYNSSNDDWQLVRIHAHLLSHQILLSASLLNHRLNLANTPSSTQQHSQEQQNTPTKGLSEIQSTTSNTTITTTDSSVISSSSLQSLSQPSSTTTTSQLNTLQLRHDCISTVLNYSRETFQRLEEDLHILSTNFNSFHLNLIFIFWQEEIIKFVEYLLFSSVDYELENKNSVYDELVVMESASASHAAFLLHKKSEAVCLYSPYKRILGI
;
A
#
# COMPACT_ATOMS: atom_id res chain seq x y z
N MET A 1 7.65 7.76 27.98
CA MET A 1 7.91 6.80 26.90
C MET A 1 7.58 7.48 25.60
N THR A 2 8.59 8.04 24.93
CA THR A 2 8.47 8.63 23.60
C THR A 2 8.34 7.48 22.61
N GLN A 3 7.11 7.23 22.15
CA GLN A 3 6.83 6.29 21.07
C GLN A 3 7.53 6.85 19.82
N GLU A 4 8.64 6.25 19.41
CA GLU A 4 9.30 6.59 18.15
C GLU A 4 8.39 6.16 17.01
N PHE A 5 7.71 7.12 16.40
CA PHE A 5 6.82 6.84 15.27
C PHE A 5 7.64 6.72 13.98
N PRO A 6 7.31 5.76 13.11
CA PRO A 6 8.11 5.50 11.92
C PRO A 6 8.00 6.65 10.93
N VAL A 7 9.11 7.36 10.79
CA VAL A 7 9.41 8.22 9.64
C VAL A 7 9.33 7.36 8.37
N PHE A 8 8.55 7.79 7.37
CA PHE A 8 8.61 7.22 6.03
C PHE A 8 10.03 7.35 5.50
N LYS A 9 10.83 6.29 5.65
CA LYS A 9 12.12 6.19 4.96
C LYS A 9 11.78 5.97 3.50
N ALA A 10 11.80 7.06 2.74
CA ALA A 10 11.39 7.17 1.34
C ALA A 10 11.90 6.07 0.38
N ASN A 11 12.87 5.25 0.80
CA ASN A 11 13.50 4.23 -0.03
C ASN A 11 13.39 2.79 0.48
N LYS A 12 12.68 2.49 1.59
CA LYS A 12 12.59 1.11 2.09
C LYS A 12 11.20 0.73 2.58
N LYS A 13 10.58 -0.23 1.87
CA LYS A 13 9.39 -0.93 2.38
C LYS A 13 9.74 -1.58 3.71
N ASP A 14 8.91 -1.36 4.71
CA ASP A 14 9.03 -2.14 5.94
C ASP A 14 8.69 -3.60 5.62
N PRO A 15 9.54 -4.55 6.00
CA PRO A 15 9.31 -5.95 5.69
C PRO A 15 8.13 -6.48 6.51
N ILE A 16 7.33 -7.34 5.88
CA ILE A 16 6.32 -8.11 6.61
C ILE A 16 7.05 -9.07 7.55
N ARG A 17 6.85 -8.90 8.85
CA ARG A 17 7.51 -9.73 9.86
C ARG A 17 6.75 -11.02 10.09
N ILE A 18 7.52 -12.09 10.25
CA ILE A 18 7.06 -13.42 10.61
C ILE A 18 7.89 -13.83 11.81
N SER A 19 7.27 -14.27 12.90
CA SER A 19 8.04 -14.70 14.06
C SER A 19 8.37 -16.18 13.99
N TRP A 20 9.44 -16.59 14.65
CA TRP A 20 9.77 -18.01 14.80
C TRP A 20 10.21 -18.34 16.23
N HIS A 21 9.90 -19.55 16.68
CA HIS A 21 10.31 -20.11 17.96
C HIS A 21 10.62 -21.61 17.83
N GLY A 22 11.18 -22.20 18.90
CA GLY A 22 11.49 -23.62 18.97
C GLY A 22 12.90 -23.96 18.45
N ASN A 23 13.04 -25.11 17.81
CA ASN A 23 14.34 -25.68 17.47
C ASN A 23 15.05 -24.93 16.32
N GLU A 24 16.22 -24.37 16.61
CA GLU A 24 17.03 -23.56 15.68
C GLU A 24 17.52 -24.33 14.45
N GLU A 25 17.88 -25.61 14.59
CA GLU A 25 18.36 -26.44 13.48
C GLU A 25 17.24 -26.70 12.46
N CYS A 26 16.03 -26.97 12.95
CA CYS A 26 14.83 -27.07 12.12
C CYS A 26 14.47 -25.73 11.47
N PHE A 27 14.59 -24.61 12.19
CA PHE A 27 14.39 -23.29 11.61
C PHE A 27 15.37 -23.01 10.46
N ASN A 28 16.67 -23.18 10.70
CA ASN A 28 17.73 -22.87 9.73
C ASN A 28 17.59 -23.67 8.43
N LYS A 29 17.13 -24.92 8.51
CA LYS A 29 16.86 -25.77 7.34
C LYS A 29 15.66 -25.30 6.52
N ASN A 30 14.63 -24.74 7.18
CA ASN A 30 13.33 -24.48 6.56
C ASN A 30 13.09 -23.00 6.21
N GLN A 31 13.80 -22.06 6.84
CA GLN A 31 13.58 -20.63 6.69
C GLN A 31 13.63 -20.18 5.22
N LYS A 32 14.60 -20.66 4.44
CA LYS A 32 14.78 -20.26 3.04
C LYS A 32 13.63 -20.75 2.18
N ILE A 33 13.18 -21.99 2.39
CA ILE A 33 12.04 -22.58 1.67
C ILE A 33 10.77 -21.78 1.95
N ILE A 34 10.54 -21.41 3.21
CA ILE A 34 9.39 -20.60 3.60
C ILE A 34 9.49 -19.21 2.96
N LEU A 35 10.61 -18.50 3.10
CA LEU A 35 10.78 -17.17 2.50
C LEU A 35 10.64 -17.21 0.97
N ASP A 36 11.23 -18.20 0.30
CA ASP A 36 11.13 -18.35 -1.15
C ASP A 36 9.69 -18.61 -1.61
N SER A 37 8.89 -19.31 -0.79
CA SER A 37 7.47 -19.61 -1.10
C SER A 37 6.54 -18.39 -1.11
N ILE A 38 6.92 -17.32 -0.41
CA ILE A 38 6.11 -16.10 -0.28
C ILE A 38 6.80 -14.83 -0.78
N GLY A 39 8.12 -14.82 -0.91
CA GLY A 39 8.91 -13.63 -1.24
C GLY A 39 9.37 -13.52 -2.70
N ASN A 40 9.48 -14.63 -3.44
CA ASN A 40 10.08 -14.63 -4.79
C ASN A 40 9.06 -14.49 -5.94
N GLY A 41 7.76 -14.38 -5.63
CA GLY A 41 6.69 -14.41 -6.62
C GLY A 41 5.58 -13.39 -6.37
N VAL A 42 4.66 -13.29 -7.32
CA VAL A 42 3.41 -12.54 -7.15
C VAL A 42 2.43 -13.41 -6.40
N LEU A 43 2.00 -12.96 -5.23
CA LEU A 43 0.95 -13.63 -4.49
C LEU A 43 -0.41 -13.02 -4.82
N GLN A 44 -1.43 -13.83 -5.01
CA GLN A 44 -2.79 -13.35 -5.26
C GLN A 44 -3.62 -13.41 -3.98
N TRP A 45 -3.90 -12.25 -3.40
CA TRP A 45 -4.77 -12.13 -2.24
C TRP A 45 -6.19 -11.79 -2.70
N LYS A 46 -7.09 -12.76 -2.58
CA LYS A 46 -8.52 -12.57 -2.81
C LYS A 46 -9.16 -12.13 -1.50
N ARG A 47 -9.73 -10.93 -1.48
CA ARG A 47 -10.50 -10.44 -0.34
C ARG A 47 -11.96 -10.80 -0.54
N ASP A 48 -12.61 -11.25 0.53
CA ASP A 48 -14.05 -11.55 0.54
C ASP A 48 -14.93 -10.29 0.58
N SER A 49 -14.32 -9.10 0.59
CA SER A 49 -15.06 -7.83 0.57
C SER A 49 -15.72 -7.60 -0.79
N HIS A 50 -17.01 -7.25 -0.77
CA HIS A 50 -17.83 -6.91 -1.94
C HIS A 50 -17.28 -5.81 -2.85
N THR A 51 -16.20 -5.12 -2.46
CA THR A 51 -15.59 -4.01 -3.20
C THR A 51 -14.45 -4.43 -4.14
N THR A 52 -13.88 -5.62 -3.99
CA THR A 52 -12.76 -6.09 -4.82
C THR A 52 -13.19 -7.28 -5.66
N ASN A 53 -13.58 -7.02 -6.91
CA ASN A 53 -13.97 -8.08 -7.86
C ASN A 53 -12.77 -8.90 -8.38
N PHE A 54 -11.54 -8.47 -8.09
CA PHE A 54 -10.31 -9.09 -8.61
C PHE A 54 -9.28 -9.34 -7.50
N PRO A 55 -8.48 -10.42 -7.59
CA PRO A 55 -7.39 -10.68 -6.65
C PRO A 55 -6.34 -9.56 -6.67
N LEU A 56 -5.85 -9.18 -5.49
CA LEU A 56 -4.77 -8.21 -5.33
C LEU A 56 -3.42 -8.90 -5.47
N ASN A 57 -2.57 -8.38 -6.35
CA ASN A 57 -1.23 -8.91 -6.60
C ASN A 57 -0.23 -8.35 -5.58
N LEU A 58 0.11 -9.14 -4.57
CA LEU A 58 1.07 -8.77 -3.54
C LEU A 58 2.51 -9.02 -3.98
N ARG A 59 3.38 -8.08 -3.61
CA ARG A 59 4.84 -8.16 -3.77
C ARG A 59 5.53 -7.47 -2.60
N PHE A 60 5.87 -8.28 -1.61
CA PHE A 60 6.54 -7.85 -0.39
C PHE A 60 7.70 -8.78 -0.06
N GLN A 61 8.63 -8.29 0.75
CA GLN A 61 9.75 -9.08 1.24
C GLN A 61 9.48 -9.45 2.70
N PRO A 62 9.17 -10.73 2.98
CA PRO A 62 9.01 -11.19 4.35
C PRO A 62 10.36 -11.27 5.06
N SER A 63 10.34 -11.12 6.38
CA SER A 63 11.52 -11.28 7.23
C SER A 63 11.18 -12.07 8.49
N PHE A 64 12.10 -12.94 8.91
CA PHE A 64 11.98 -13.66 10.17
C PHE A 64 12.50 -12.82 11.34
N VAL A 65 11.76 -12.82 12.43
CA VAL A 65 12.17 -12.27 13.73
C VAL A 65 12.03 -13.33 14.82
N PRO A 66 12.94 -13.41 15.80
CA PRO A 66 12.76 -14.30 16.94
C PRO A 66 11.45 -13.97 17.68
N PHE A 67 10.75 -15.00 18.11
CA PHE A 67 9.60 -14.86 19.01
C PHE A 67 10.09 -14.47 20.40
N ASP A 68 9.46 -13.46 20.98
CA ASP A 68 9.70 -12.98 22.33
C ASP A 68 8.35 -12.61 22.95
N ALA A 69 7.87 -13.45 23.88
CA ALA A 69 6.58 -13.36 24.58
C ALA A 69 6.33 -11.95 25.13
N ASP A 70 7.38 -11.28 25.59
CA ASP A 70 7.27 -9.98 26.25
C ASP A 70 7.32 -8.78 25.30
N SER A 71 7.72 -9.01 24.06
CA SER A 71 7.90 -7.96 23.07
C SER A 71 6.59 -7.50 22.42
N SER A 72 6.64 -6.29 21.83
CA SER A 72 5.58 -5.77 20.98
C SER A 72 5.33 -6.61 19.72
N ILE A 73 6.22 -7.58 19.40
CA ILE A 73 6.14 -8.43 18.22
C ILE A 73 4.90 -9.34 18.26
N ILE A 74 4.45 -9.71 19.47
CA ILE A 74 3.32 -10.61 19.71
C ILE A 74 2.13 -9.86 20.30
N LYS A 75 2.37 -9.01 21.30
CA LYS A 75 1.33 -8.41 22.19
C LYS A 75 0.26 -7.55 21.49
N ASN A 76 0.31 -7.43 20.17
CA ASN A 76 -0.50 -6.49 19.41
C ASN A 76 -0.92 -6.99 18.01
N GLY A 77 -0.82 -8.30 17.74
CA GLY A 77 -1.28 -8.87 16.45
C GLY A 77 -2.74 -8.55 16.12
N ASN A 78 -3.57 -8.32 17.15
CA ASN A 78 -4.96 -7.86 17.02
C ASN A 78 -5.22 -6.45 17.57
N SER A 79 -4.28 -5.83 18.30
CA SER A 79 -4.43 -4.43 18.69
C SER A 79 -4.10 -3.60 17.45
N THR A 80 -5.15 -3.07 16.88
CA THR A 80 -5.15 -2.34 15.63
C THR A 80 -4.45 -0.97 15.77
N ASP A 81 -3.89 -0.69 16.95
CA ASP A 81 -3.06 0.46 17.32
C ASP A 81 -1.60 0.33 16.84
N ASN A 82 -1.18 -0.87 16.47
CA ASN A 82 0.20 -1.11 16.06
C ASN A 82 0.46 -0.93 14.56
N MET A 83 1.64 -0.40 14.28
CA MET A 83 2.14 -0.30 12.91
C MET A 83 2.39 -1.68 12.31
N PRO A 84 2.13 -1.89 11.00
CA PRO A 84 2.39 -3.17 10.34
C PRO A 84 3.82 -3.69 10.54
N SER A 85 4.77 -2.79 10.75
CA SER A 85 6.18 -3.12 10.93
C SER A 85 6.58 -3.46 12.36
N THR A 86 5.72 -3.32 13.37
CA THR A 86 6.08 -3.55 14.78
C THR A 86 5.70 -4.92 15.30
N PHE A 87 4.84 -5.66 14.59
CA PHE A 87 4.38 -6.99 14.97
C PHE A 87 4.57 -8.02 13.85
N ALA A 88 4.48 -9.30 14.18
CA ALA A 88 4.54 -10.38 13.21
C ALA A 88 3.13 -10.81 12.75
N PHE A 89 2.92 -10.98 11.45
CA PHE A 89 1.63 -11.40 10.88
C PHE A 89 1.41 -12.91 10.95
N LEU A 90 2.46 -13.69 11.16
CA LEU A 90 2.42 -15.14 11.24
C LEU A 90 3.50 -15.63 12.19
N HIS A 91 3.16 -16.59 13.04
CA HIS A 91 4.07 -17.14 14.05
C HIS A 91 4.38 -18.61 13.75
N PHE A 92 5.65 -18.99 13.69
CA PHE A 92 6.08 -20.38 13.48
C PHE A 92 6.66 -20.99 14.74
N TYR A 93 6.32 -22.24 15.03
CA TYR A 93 7.05 -23.07 15.98
C TYR A 93 7.71 -24.24 15.26
N PHE A 94 9.03 -24.36 15.41
CA PHE A 94 9.81 -25.43 14.79
C PHE A 94 10.11 -26.53 15.80
N ILE A 95 9.78 -27.77 15.47
CA ILE A 95 10.06 -28.92 16.33
C ILE A 95 10.99 -29.90 15.62
N PHE A 96 11.90 -30.50 16.41
CA PHE A 96 12.89 -31.45 15.89
C PHE A 96 13.22 -32.60 16.87
N PRO A 97 12.21 -33.33 17.35
CA PRO A 97 12.43 -34.42 18.31
C PRO A 97 13.17 -35.60 17.67
N LYS A 98 13.98 -36.31 18.46
CA LYS A 98 14.67 -37.55 18.04
C LYS A 98 13.77 -38.79 18.20
N ASN A 99 12.89 -38.77 19.19
CA ASN A 99 11.97 -39.87 19.49
C ASN A 99 10.69 -39.37 20.20
N PHE A 100 9.75 -40.28 20.43
CA PHE A 100 8.45 -39.97 21.03
C PHE A 100 8.55 -39.47 22.48
N GLU A 101 9.49 -40.00 23.26
CA GLU A 101 9.67 -39.59 24.66
C GLU A 101 10.20 -38.16 24.77
N GLU A 102 11.14 -37.76 23.91
CA GLU A 102 11.61 -36.37 23.83
C GLU A 102 10.45 -35.43 23.47
N TYR A 103 9.61 -35.79 22.50
CA TYR A 103 8.42 -35.01 22.20
C TYR A 103 7.52 -34.83 23.44
N ARG A 104 7.27 -35.91 24.18
CA ARG A 104 6.36 -35.89 25.33
C ARG A 104 6.90 -35.08 26.51
N ILE A 105 8.20 -35.20 26.79
CA ILE A 105 8.80 -34.70 28.04
C ILE A 105 9.31 -33.25 27.88
N SER A 106 9.91 -32.89 26.74
CA SER A 106 10.48 -31.56 26.54
C SER A 106 9.68 -30.72 25.55
N VAL A 107 9.46 -31.23 24.33
CA VAL A 107 8.90 -30.41 23.25
C VAL A 107 7.44 -30.03 23.53
N ARG A 108 6.61 -30.96 24.00
CA ARG A 108 5.17 -30.71 24.22
C ARG A 108 4.92 -29.63 25.28
N PRO A 109 5.57 -29.62 26.45
CA PRO A 109 5.49 -28.50 27.39
C PRO A 109 5.83 -27.15 26.75
N GLU A 110 6.96 -27.05 26.04
CA GLU A 110 7.40 -25.80 25.42
C GLU A 110 6.42 -25.26 24.36
N ILE A 111 5.87 -26.13 23.49
CA ILE A 111 4.83 -25.69 22.53
C ILE A 111 3.58 -25.21 23.29
N SER A 112 3.23 -25.85 24.42
CA SER A 112 2.04 -25.46 25.20
C SER A 112 2.19 -24.06 25.78
N GLU A 113 3.38 -23.75 26.29
CA GLU A 113 3.72 -22.43 26.82
C GLU A 113 3.65 -21.37 25.71
N TRP A 114 4.36 -21.59 24.60
CA TRP A 114 4.29 -20.70 23.43
C TRP A 114 2.86 -20.49 22.91
N PHE A 115 2.06 -21.55 22.86
CA PHE A 115 0.68 -21.47 22.42
C PHE A 115 -0.21 -20.71 23.42
N SER A 116 0.09 -20.79 24.72
CA SER A 116 -0.54 -19.99 25.76
C SER A 116 -0.25 -18.51 25.56
N ASP A 117 1.01 -18.15 25.32
CA ASP A 117 1.42 -16.76 25.05
C ASP A 117 0.70 -16.19 23.82
N LEU A 118 0.62 -16.97 22.74
CA LEU A 118 -0.13 -16.57 21.54
C LEU A 118 -1.62 -16.37 21.83
N THR A 119 -2.22 -17.24 22.66
CA THR A 119 -3.63 -17.17 23.02
C THR A 119 -3.92 -15.94 23.89
N GLU A 120 -3.05 -15.65 24.86
CA GLU A 120 -3.14 -14.47 25.72
C GLU A 120 -3.04 -13.17 24.91
N ALA A 121 -2.14 -13.14 23.91
CA ALA A 121 -2.00 -12.04 22.98
C ALA A 121 -3.10 -11.99 21.88
N ASN A 122 -4.06 -12.92 21.90
CA ASN A 122 -5.11 -13.09 20.90
C ASN A 122 -4.57 -13.29 19.47
N CYS A 123 -3.37 -13.84 19.31
CA CYS A 123 -2.76 -14.12 18.02
C CYS A 123 -3.36 -15.38 17.38
N GLN A 124 -4.13 -15.18 16.31
CA GLN A 124 -4.84 -16.28 15.66
C GLN A 124 -4.08 -16.94 14.52
N SER A 125 -2.92 -16.42 14.10
CA SER A 125 -2.22 -16.90 12.91
C SER A 125 -0.86 -17.48 13.24
N TRP A 126 -0.79 -18.81 13.23
CA TRP A 126 0.40 -19.56 13.62
C TRP A 126 0.47 -20.91 12.91
N LEU A 127 1.68 -21.46 12.83
CA LEU A 127 1.97 -22.77 12.22
C LEU A 127 3.01 -23.54 13.04
N ILE A 128 2.90 -24.87 13.04
CA ILE A 128 3.89 -25.76 13.64
C ILE A 128 4.58 -26.56 12.52
N ILE A 129 5.90 -26.49 12.47
CA ILE A 129 6.73 -27.24 11.50
C ILE A 129 7.44 -28.37 12.23
N PHE A 130 7.09 -29.60 11.88
CA PHE A 130 7.73 -30.81 12.38
C PHE A 130 8.73 -31.35 11.37
N ASP A 131 10.03 -31.25 11.67
CA ASP A 131 11.04 -31.98 10.91
C ASP A 131 11.23 -33.38 11.49
N SER A 132 10.84 -34.39 10.71
CA SER A 132 10.93 -35.79 11.13
C SER A 132 12.20 -36.51 10.62
N SER A 133 13.15 -35.79 10.03
CA SER A 133 14.39 -36.36 9.48
C SER A 133 15.33 -36.94 10.54
N ARG A 134 15.23 -36.51 11.81
CA ARG A 134 15.94 -37.12 12.94
C ARG A 134 15.31 -38.41 13.46
N VAL A 135 14.02 -38.62 13.18
CA VAL A 135 13.28 -39.78 13.65
C VAL A 135 13.48 -40.91 12.64
N LYS A 136 14.47 -41.78 12.92
CA LYS A 136 14.85 -42.89 12.03
C LYS A 136 13.76 -43.97 11.93
N ASP A 137 13.02 -44.20 13.01
CA ASP A 137 11.95 -45.20 13.08
C ASP A 137 10.62 -44.64 12.56
N LYS A 138 10.05 -45.30 11.54
CA LYS A 138 8.73 -44.94 10.97
C LYS A 138 7.62 -44.98 12.01
N LYS A 139 7.64 -45.94 12.94
CA LYS A 139 6.63 -46.07 13.99
C LYS A 139 6.65 -44.86 14.92
N ASN A 140 7.84 -44.48 15.40
CA ASN A 140 8.00 -43.31 16.25
C ASN A 140 7.61 -42.01 15.53
N ARG A 141 7.92 -41.90 14.23
CA ARG A 141 7.53 -40.75 13.41
C ARG A 141 6.00 -40.59 13.34
N SER A 142 5.29 -41.68 13.02
CA SER A 142 3.82 -41.68 13.00
C SER A 142 3.25 -41.37 14.38
N GLN A 143 3.78 -41.98 15.44
CA GLN A 143 3.33 -41.72 16.82
C GLN A 143 3.48 -40.25 17.23
N ILE A 144 4.59 -39.59 16.88
CA ILE A 144 4.78 -38.16 17.14
C ILE A 144 3.78 -37.33 16.35
N ASN A 145 3.62 -37.59 15.04
CA ASN A 145 2.71 -36.82 14.18
C ASN A 145 1.24 -36.98 14.63
N ASP A 146 0.81 -38.20 14.93
CA ASP A 146 -0.54 -38.48 15.42
C ASP A 146 -0.78 -37.83 16.78
N LYS A 147 0.21 -37.89 17.68
CA LYS A 147 0.12 -37.25 18.99
C LYS A 147 0.08 -35.72 18.87
N LEU A 148 0.90 -35.12 18.02
CA LEU A 148 0.89 -33.69 17.74
C LEU A 148 -0.46 -33.23 17.17
N LYS A 149 -1.01 -33.96 16.20
CA LYS A 149 -2.35 -33.69 15.65
C LYS A 149 -3.46 -33.89 16.68
N ASN A 150 -3.32 -34.83 17.61
CA ASN A 150 -4.29 -35.01 18.70
C ASN A 150 -4.19 -33.89 19.75
N ASP A 151 -2.97 -33.46 20.08
CA ASP A 151 -2.72 -32.36 21.01
C ASP A 151 -3.28 -31.03 20.50
N PHE A 152 -3.33 -30.85 19.17
CA PHE A 152 -3.92 -29.71 18.47
C PHE A 152 -5.08 -30.12 17.55
N ALA A 153 -5.99 -30.98 18.03
CA ALA A 153 -7.06 -31.58 17.22
C ALA A 153 -7.94 -30.57 16.45
N LYS A 154 -8.15 -29.37 16.99
CA LYS A 154 -8.92 -28.30 16.34
C LYS A 154 -8.15 -27.56 15.24
N PHE A 155 -6.85 -27.77 15.16
CA PHE A 155 -5.90 -27.01 14.34
C PHE A 155 -4.94 -27.91 13.57
N GLN A 156 -5.37 -29.14 13.24
CA GLN A 156 -4.54 -30.11 12.51
C GLN A 156 -4.05 -29.57 11.16
N ASN A 157 -4.83 -28.69 10.53
CA ASN A 157 -4.47 -28.01 9.30
C ASN A 157 -3.30 -27.02 9.46
N ARG A 158 -2.86 -26.70 10.69
CA ARG A 158 -1.72 -25.79 10.97
C ARG A 158 -0.42 -26.50 11.29
N ILE A 159 -0.43 -27.83 11.22
CA ILE A 159 0.74 -28.68 11.47
C ILE A 159 1.26 -29.20 10.14
N PHE A 160 2.54 -28.96 9.86
CA PHE A 160 3.20 -29.41 8.64
C PHE A 160 4.42 -30.28 8.94
N GLU A 161 4.54 -31.42 8.25
CA GLU A 161 5.69 -32.32 8.37
C GLU A 161 6.71 -32.08 7.24
N SER A 162 7.93 -31.68 7.62
CA SER A 162 9.03 -31.20 6.76
C SER A 162 9.82 -32.30 6.04
N ASN A 163 9.63 -33.57 6.40
CA ASN A 163 10.45 -34.69 5.89
C ASN A 163 10.35 -34.94 4.37
N GLU A 164 9.47 -34.23 3.68
CA GLU A 164 9.25 -34.35 2.23
C GLU A 164 9.55 -33.07 1.45
N PHE A 165 10.28 -32.09 1.99
CA PHE A 165 10.63 -30.88 1.21
C PHE A 165 11.41 -31.15 -0.08
N SER A 166 11.90 -32.37 -0.32
CA SER A 166 12.43 -32.80 -1.62
C SER A 166 11.37 -32.88 -2.71
N SER A 167 10.09 -33.06 -2.35
CA SER A 167 8.98 -33.16 -3.31
C SER A 167 8.37 -31.78 -3.58
N GLU A 168 8.08 -31.49 -4.86
CA GLU A 168 7.37 -30.27 -5.25
C GLU A 168 5.99 -30.17 -4.60
N LYS A 169 5.34 -31.31 -4.38
CA LYS A 169 4.01 -31.40 -3.74
C LYS A 169 4.02 -30.92 -2.29
N SER A 170 5.07 -31.25 -1.52
CA SER A 170 5.17 -30.84 -0.13
C SER A 170 5.53 -29.36 -0.02
N LYS A 171 6.37 -28.84 -0.94
CA LYS A 171 6.63 -27.40 -1.04
C LYS A 171 5.37 -26.61 -1.39
N SER A 172 4.57 -27.07 -2.35
CA SER A 172 3.32 -26.39 -2.73
C SER A 172 2.29 -26.44 -1.61
N THR A 173 2.20 -27.56 -0.88
CA THR A 173 1.32 -27.69 0.30
C THR A 173 1.73 -26.71 1.41
N LEU A 174 3.02 -26.62 1.74
CA LEU A 174 3.52 -25.62 2.69
C LEU A 174 3.19 -24.21 2.21
N THR A 175 3.43 -23.92 0.93
CA THR A 175 3.18 -22.60 0.33
C THR A 175 1.72 -22.18 0.51
N LEU A 176 0.78 -23.05 0.18
CA LEU A 176 -0.66 -22.81 0.36
C LEU A 176 -1.03 -22.62 1.84
N LEU A 177 -0.40 -23.39 2.73
CA LEU A 177 -0.65 -23.29 4.16
C LEU A 177 -0.15 -21.96 4.75
N VAL A 178 1.06 -21.54 4.37
CA VAL A 178 1.64 -20.25 4.77
C VAL A 178 0.79 -19.11 4.21
N GLN A 179 0.45 -19.14 2.92
CA GLN A 179 -0.37 -18.12 2.26
C GLN A 179 -1.75 -17.98 2.90
N SER A 180 -2.46 -19.09 3.14
CA SER A 180 -3.81 -19.05 3.72
C SER A 180 -3.83 -18.44 5.13
N ASN A 181 -2.88 -18.80 6.00
CA ASN A 181 -2.81 -18.21 7.34
C ASN A 181 -2.35 -16.75 7.30
N LEU A 182 -1.40 -16.42 6.41
CA LEU A 182 -0.91 -15.04 6.27
C LEU A 182 -2.00 -14.11 5.71
N PHE A 183 -2.74 -14.54 4.70
CA PHE A 183 -3.84 -13.76 4.13
C PHE A 183 -4.97 -13.59 5.13
N SER A 184 -5.29 -14.62 5.91
CA SER A 184 -6.25 -14.48 7.01
C SER A 184 -5.82 -13.40 8.01
N SER A 185 -4.52 -13.31 8.34
CA SER A 185 -4.00 -12.20 9.16
C SER A 185 -4.15 -10.84 8.46
N PHE A 186 -3.86 -10.76 7.17
CA PHE A 186 -4.01 -9.53 6.38
C PHE A 186 -5.46 -9.06 6.32
N ASP A 187 -6.41 -9.99 6.16
CA ASP A 187 -7.85 -9.70 6.18
C ASP A 187 -8.28 -9.19 7.55
N ASN A 188 -7.92 -9.90 8.62
CA ASN A 188 -8.23 -9.47 9.99
C ASN A 188 -7.68 -8.06 10.27
N TYR A 189 -6.41 -7.80 9.94
CA TYR A 189 -5.78 -6.51 10.18
C TYR A 189 -6.43 -5.38 9.37
N SER A 190 -6.58 -5.56 8.05
CA SER A 190 -7.17 -4.54 7.18
C SER A 190 -8.64 -4.29 7.49
N ASN A 191 -9.43 -5.33 7.75
CA ASN A 191 -10.85 -5.18 8.09
C ASN A 191 -11.01 -4.47 9.43
N ASN A 192 -10.15 -4.73 10.41
CA ASN A 192 -10.18 -4.01 11.69
C ASN A 192 -9.89 -2.52 11.50
N LEU A 193 -8.87 -2.15 10.71
CA LEU A 193 -8.57 -0.74 10.38
C LEU A 193 -9.74 -0.07 9.65
N ILE A 194 -10.28 -0.72 8.63
CA ILE A 194 -11.44 -0.21 7.87
C ILE A 194 -12.66 -0.03 8.78
N ASN A 195 -12.92 -0.98 9.68
CA ASN A 195 -14.01 -0.90 10.64
C ASN A 195 -13.82 0.25 11.64
N LYS A 196 -12.59 0.48 12.12
CA LYS A 196 -12.27 1.65 12.95
C LYS A 196 -12.52 2.96 12.20
N LEU A 197 -12.01 3.07 10.97
CA LEU A 197 -12.22 4.25 10.12
C LEU A 197 -13.70 4.52 9.88
N ARG A 198 -14.51 3.48 9.66
CA ARG A 198 -15.96 3.62 9.54
C ARG A 198 -16.59 4.19 10.81
N LYS A 199 -16.26 3.63 11.98
CA LYS A 199 -16.76 4.13 13.28
C LYS A 199 -16.33 5.58 13.55
N LEU A 200 -15.08 5.93 13.22
CA LEU A 200 -14.60 7.29 13.34
C LEU A 200 -15.35 8.25 12.41
N LYS A 201 -15.67 7.82 11.17
CA LYS A 201 -16.51 8.59 10.23
C LYS A 201 -17.93 8.84 10.74
N GLU A 202 -18.52 7.88 11.43
CA GLU A 202 -19.87 8.01 12.00
C GLU A 202 -19.95 9.11 13.08
N ILE A 203 -18.87 9.28 13.86
CA ILE A 203 -18.81 10.25 14.96
C ILE A 203 -18.13 11.57 14.58
N VAL A 204 -17.85 11.86 13.29
CA VAL A 204 -17.12 13.07 12.85
C VAL A 204 -17.73 14.39 13.33
N ASN A 205 -19.04 14.41 13.53
CA ASN A 205 -19.78 15.59 14.00
C ASN A 205 -19.92 15.65 15.53
N GLU A 206 -19.42 14.66 16.26
CA GLU A 206 -19.48 14.60 17.72
C GLU A 206 -18.27 15.31 18.37
N ASP A 207 -18.46 15.85 19.58
CA ASP A 207 -17.41 16.57 20.31
C ASP A 207 -16.21 15.69 20.73
N ASN A 208 -16.40 14.38 20.77
CA ASN A 208 -15.39 13.38 21.13
C ASN A 208 -14.48 12.99 19.93
N PHE A 209 -14.75 13.48 18.72
CA PHE A 209 -13.96 13.15 17.56
C PHE A 209 -12.59 13.83 17.62
N ILE A 210 -11.55 13.02 17.45
CA ILE A 210 -10.17 13.47 17.43
C ILE A 210 -9.62 13.24 16.02
N LEU A 211 -9.33 14.34 15.31
CA LEU A 211 -8.86 14.29 13.92
C LEU A 211 -7.56 13.49 13.78
N SER A 212 -6.63 13.64 14.73
CA SER A 212 -5.34 12.94 14.71
C SER A 212 -5.51 11.42 14.68
N ASN A 213 -6.48 10.88 15.43
CA ASN A 213 -6.79 9.46 15.42
C ASN A 213 -7.27 9.01 14.04
N PHE A 214 -8.17 9.77 13.41
CA PHE A 214 -8.67 9.44 12.07
C PHE A 214 -7.56 9.44 11.02
N ILE A 215 -6.73 10.49 10.98
CA ILE A 215 -5.57 10.57 10.09
C ILE A 215 -4.62 9.39 10.35
N ASN A 216 -4.29 9.11 11.61
CA ASN A 216 -3.36 8.04 11.98
C ASN A 216 -3.85 6.67 11.52
N GLU A 217 -5.12 6.34 11.72
CA GLU A 217 -5.68 5.07 11.27
C GLU A 217 -5.70 4.96 9.72
N GLN A 218 -5.99 6.06 9.03
CA GLN A 218 -6.02 6.10 7.56
C GLN A 218 -4.62 5.91 6.97
N PHE A 219 -3.62 6.59 7.53
CA PHE A 219 -2.23 6.41 7.13
C PHE A 219 -1.70 5.02 7.50
N ARG A 220 -2.13 4.44 8.61
CA ARG A 220 -1.75 3.07 9.01
C ARG A 220 -2.26 2.04 7.99
N LEU A 221 -3.47 2.22 7.45
CA LEU A 221 -4.01 1.42 6.35
C LEU A 221 -3.22 1.62 5.04
N CYS A 222 -2.90 2.87 4.71
CA CYS A 222 -2.05 3.19 3.56
C CYS A 222 -0.66 2.52 3.65
N LEU A 223 -0.01 2.61 4.83
CA LEU A 223 1.27 1.98 5.12
C LEU A 223 1.21 0.46 4.99
N PHE A 224 0.12 -0.15 5.45
CA PHE A 224 -0.09 -1.58 5.29
C PHE A 224 -0.11 -2.00 3.82
N TYR A 225 -0.90 -1.31 2.99
CA TYR A 225 -0.93 -1.58 1.54
C TYR A 225 0.41 -1.34 0.86
N TRP A 226 1.14 -0.29 1.25
CA TRP A 226 2.50 -0.08 0.76
C TRP A 226 3.41 -1.26 1.12
N SER A 227 3.44 -1.70 2.39
CA SER A 227 4.29 -2.83 2.81
C SER A 227 4.00 -4.11 2.00
N LEU A 228 2.76 -4.30 1.53
CA LEU A 228 2.36 -5.39 0.64
C LEU A 228 2.72 -5.20 -0.84
N GLY A 229 3.19 -4.01 -1.22
CA GLY A 229 3.44 -3.60 -2.61
C GLY A 229 2.19 -3.18 -3.38
N LEU A 230 1.09 -2.93 -2.68
CA LEU A 230 -0.19 -2.49 -3.23
C LEU A 230 -0.26 -0.96 -3.29
N PHE A 231 0.61 -0.37 -4.11
CA PHE A 231 0.77 1.08 -4.18
C PHE A 231 -0.48 1.80 -4.70
N GLU A 232 -1.21 1.20 -5.62
CA GLU A 232 -2.45 1.77 -6.15
C GLU A 232 -3.53 1.84 -5.07
N GLN A 233 -3.67 0.79 -4.26
CA GLN A 233 -4.59 0.77 -3.12
C GLN A 233 -4.16 1.78 -2.06
N ALA A 234 -2.85 1.91 -1.79
CA ALA A 234 -2.34 2.93 -0.89
C ALA A 234 -2.67 4.36 -1.37
N LEU A 235 -2.54 4.64 -2.67
CA LEU A 235 -2.94 5.93 -3.27
C LEU A 235 -4.44 6.18 -3.14
N VAL A 236 -5.28 5.17 -3.39
CA VAL A 236 -6.74 5.28 -3.20
C VAL A 236 -7.10 5.66 -1.76
N GLU A 237 -6.40 5.13 -0.76
CA GLU A 237 -6.63 5.51 0.64
C GLU A 237 -6.21 6.96 0.94
N LEU A 238 -5.15 7.49 0.31
CA LEU A 238 -4.78 8.91 0.42
C LEU A 238 -5.78 9.82 -0.31
N ASP A 239 -6.28 9.40 -1.47
CA ASP A 239 -7.27 10.15 -2.23
C ASP A 239 -8.62 10.18 -1.48
N SER A 240 -8.97 9.09 -0.80
CA SER A 240 -10.12 9.03 0.11
C SER A 240 -9.98 10.00 1.28
N LEU A 241 -8.79 10.10 1.88
CA LEU A 241 -8.51 11.05 2.95
C LEU A 241 -8.64 12.50 2.46
N THR A 242 -8.06 12.80 1.30
CA THR A 242 -8.11 14.14 0.70
C THR A 242 -9.55 14.54 0.36
N SER A 243 -10.36 13.59 -0.15
CA SER A 243 -11.78 13.82 -0.44
C SER A 243 -12.59 14.01 0.85
N PHE A 244 -12.33 13.19 1.88
CA PHE A 244 -12.96 13.34 3.19
C PHE A 244 -12.76 14.73 3.78
N PHE A 245 -11.55 15.29 3.70
CA PHE A 245 -11.28 16.66 4.15
C PHE A 245 -12.07 17.70 3.35
N ALA A 246 -12.03 17.62 2.03
CA ALA A 246 -12.74 18.56 1.16
C ALA A 246 -14.25 18.53 1.41
N ASP A 247 -14.83 17.33 1.52
CA ASP A 247 -16.26 17.16 1.80
C ASP A 247 -16.63 17.65 3.20
N SER A 248 -15.78 17.38 4.19
CA SER A 248 -15.99 17.86 5.56
C SER A 248 -15.97 19.38 5.63
N ILE A 249 -15.02 20.04 4.96
CA ILE A 249 -14.91 21.51 4.95
C ILE A 249 -16.06 22.15 4.14
N ARG A 250 -16.45 21.58 3.00
CA ARG A 250 -17.60 22.08 2.21
C ARG A 250 -18.93 21.90 2.93
N ALA A 251 -19.14 20.77 3.60
CA ALA A 251 -20.35 20.54 4.39
C ALA A 251 -20.52 21.59 5.51
N LEU A 252 -19.42 22.20 5.98
CA LEU A 252 -19.46 23.34 6.89
C LEU A 252 -19.89 24.62 6.20
N ALA A 253 -19.34 24.93 5.02
CA ALA A 253 -19.69 26.14 4.26
C ALA A 253 -21.19 26.26 4.00
N GLN A 254 -21.88 25.12 3.94
CA GLN A 254 -23.33 25.02 3.71
C GLN A 254 -24.16 25.16 5.00
N LYS A 255 -23.57 25.02 6.19
CA LYS A 255 -24.24 25.19 7.49
C LYS A 255 -23.92 26.60 8.03
N ASN A 256 -24.93 27.29 8.57
CA ASN A 256 -24.76 28.65 9.15
C ASN A 256 -23.63 28.71 10.21
N ASP A 257 -23.04 29.90 10.43
CA ASP A 257 -21.93 30.17 11.36
C ASP A 257 -22.06 29.55 12.77
N SER A 258 -23.28 29.34 13.26
CA SER A 258 -23.52 28.69 14.57
C SER A 258 -23.13 27.21 14.61
N ALA A 259 -23.14 26.50 13.48
CA ALA A 259 -22.71 25.11 13.36
C ALA A 259 -21.19 24.95 13.19
N LEU A 260 -20.49 26.00 12.72
CA LEU A 260 -19.03 26.02 12.68
C LEU A 260 -18.45 25.94 14.10
N ASN A 261 -19.12 26.56 15.06
CA ASN A 261 -18.78 26.50 16.47
C ASN A 261 -19.09 25.16 17.15
N SER A 262 -19.83 24.24 16.52
CA SER A 262 -20.14 22.94 17.12
C SER A 262 -19.14 21.84 16.79
N ILE A 263 -18.26 22.02 15.79
CA ILE A 263 -17.29 20.95 15.42
C ILE A 263 -15.89 21.30 15.94
N ASN A 264 -15.54 20.72 17.10
CA ASN A 264 -14.35 21.12 17.86
C ASN A 264 -13.02 20.82 17.17
N TRP A 265 -12.90 19.72 16.42
CA TRP A 265 -11.65 19.36 15.74
C TRP A 265 -11.29 20.34 14.61
N LEU A 266 -12.26 21.03 14.00
CA LEU A 266 -11.99 22.03 12.97
C LEU A 266 -11.44 23.34 13.56
N LYS A 267 -11.81 23.68 14.80
CA LYS A 267 -11.18 24.80 15.53
C LYS A 267 -9.70 24.55 15.81
N GLN A 268 -9.26 23.29 15.78
CA GLN A 268 -7.85 22.92 15.92
C GLN A 268 -7.06 23.24 14.64
N LEU A 269 -7.71 23.30 13.47
CA LEU A 269 -7.08 23.67 12.21
C LEU A 269 -6.73 25.16 12.22
N ARG A 270 -5.49 25.46 12.60
CA ARG A 270 -4.95 26.82 12.53
C ARG A 270 -4.10 27.02 11.29
N PRO A 271 -4.11 28.22 10.68
CA PRO A 271 -3.13 28.62 9.68
C PRO A 271 -1.71 28.76 10.29
N LEU A 272 -0.68 28.32 9.55
CA LEU A 272 0.71 28.17 10.02
C LEU A 272 1.61 29.39 9.71
N PRO A 273 2.56 29.76 10.59
CA PRO A 273 3.72 30.57 10.23
C PRO A 273 4.74 29.77 9.39
N LEU A 274 5.30 30.40 8.35
CA LEU A 274 6.06 29.85 7.20
C LEU A 274 7.23 28.88 7.45
N ASP A 275 7.75 28.77 8.67
CA ASP A 275 9.05 28.15 8.96
C ASP A 275 9.08 26.61 8.81
N LYS A 276 7.91 25.96 8.61
CA LYS A 276 7.76 24.49 8.60
C LYS A 276 6.94 23.93 7.41
N CYS A 277 6.83 24.67 6.30
CA CYS A 277 6.01 24.33 5.13
C CYS A 277 6.77 23.64 3.97
N CYS A 278 7.75 22.79 4.24
CA CYS A 278 8.44 22.05 3.18
C CYS A 278 7.72 20.71 2.91
N ILE A 279 7.44 20.39 1.63
CA ILE A 279 6.78 19.13 1.24
C ILE A 279 7.73 17.97 1.58
N LEU A 280 9.02 18.13 1.27
CA LEU A 280 10.04 17.10 1.47
C LEU A 280 10.44 16.87 2.94
N LEU A 281 10.27 17.86 3.83
CA LEU A 281 10.62 17.77 5.26
C LEU A 281 9.43 17.43 6.17
N ASN A 282 8.19 17.38 5.65
CA ASN A 282 6.97 17.10 6.44
C ASN A 282 6.79 15.61 6.82
N GLN A 283 7.90 14.89 6.98
CA GLN A 283 7.95 13.54 7.54
C GLN A 283 7.68 13.50 9.06
N GLN A 284 7.61 14.67 9.71
CA GLN A 284 7.60 14.81 11.18
C GLN A 284 6.20 15.00 11.80
N LEU A 285 5.11 14.89 11.03
CA LEU A 285 3.75 15.01 11.60
C LEU A 285 3.41 13.93 12.62
N TYR A 286 4.12 12.80 12.59
CA TYR A 286 3.99 11.77 13.61
C TYR A 286 4.61 12.16 14.97
N ASN A 287 5.47 13.17 15.03
CA ASN A 287 6.26 13.48 16.23
C ASN A 287 5.68 14.63 17.07
N SER A 288 4.65 15.35 16.61
CA SER A 288 4.02 16.39 17.43
C SER A 288 2.98 15.75 18.34
N SER A 289 3.34 15.57 19.62
CA SER A 289 2.42 15.30 20.72
C SER A 289 1.43 16.43 21.00
N ASN A 290 1.52 17.55 20.27
CA ASN A 290 0.57 18.65 20.37
C ASN A 290 -0.50 18.46 19.30
N ASP A 291 -1.76 18.52 19.71
CA ASP A 291 -2.98 18.50 18.88
C ASP A 291 -3.09 19.68 17.87
N ASP A 292 -1.98 20.37 17.58
CA ASP A 292 -1.91 21.49 16.63
C ASP A 292 -1.79 20.96 15.19
N TRP A 293 -2.84 20.27 14.73
CA TRP A 293 -3.00 19.92 13.32
C TRP A 293 -3.37 21.16 12.53
N GLN A 294 -2.58 21.47 11.50
CA GLN A 294 -2.72 22.71 10.73
C GLN A 294 -3.05 22.41 9.28
N LEU A 295 -4.00 23.15 8.71
CA LEU A 295 -4.56 22.86 7.39
C LEU A 295 -3.48 22.76 6.31
N VAL A 296 -2.57 23.75 6.27
CA VAL A 296 -1.44 23.77 5.31
C VAL A 296 -0.52 22.56 5.50
N ARG A 297 -0.26 22.13 6.74
CA ARG A 297 0.57 20.95 7.02
C ARG A 297 -0.09 19.65 6.56
N ILE A 298 -1.40 19.49 6.78
CA ILE A 298 -2.14 18.31 6.34
C ILE A 298 -2.05 18.18 4.82
N HIS A 299 -2.32 19.26 4.08
CA HIS A 299 -2.21 19.28 2.62
C HIS A 299 -0.79 18.99 2.13
N ALA A 300 0.23 19.62 2.76
CA ALA A 300 1.63 19.35 2.44
C ALA A 300 2.00 17.87 2.64
N HIS A 301 1.51 17.30 3.73
CA HIS A 301 1.76 15.91 4.10
C HIS A 301 1.08 14.95 3.12
N LEU A 302 -0.20 15.13 2.82
CA LEU A 302 -0.92 14.32 1.84
C LEU A 302 -0.21 14.34 0.49
N LEU A 303 0.11 15.54 -0.01
CA LEU A 303 0.82 15.71 -1.28
C LEU A 303 2.18 15.01 -1.27
N SER A 304 2.97 15.17 -0.20
CA SER A 304 4.27 14.50 -0.09
C SER A 304 4.16 12.97 -0.19
N HIS A 305 3.12 12.37 0.41
CA HIS A 305 2.92 10.92 0.40
C HIS A 305 2.36 10.43 -0.93
N GLN A 306 1.49 11.21 -1.58
CA GLN A 306 1.02 10.92 -2.94
C GLN A 306 2.21 10.90 -3.91
N ILE A 307 3.09 11.92 -3.88
CA ILE A 307 4.30 11.98 -4.71
C ILE A 307 5.20 10.77 -4.45
N LEU A 308 5.44 10.44 -3.18
CA LEU A 308 6.32 9.34 -2.78
C LEU A 308 5.78 7.96 -3.21
N LEU A 309 4.47 7.74 -3.09
CA LEU A 309 3.81 6.53 -3.55
C LEU A 309 3.79 6.44 -5.08
N SER A 310 3.56 7.56 -5.78
CA SER A 310 3.67 7.59 -7.25
C SER A 310 5.09 7.23 -7.72
N ALA A 311 6.12 7.77 -7.07
CA ALA A 311 7.51 7.41 -7.35
C ALA A 311 7.78 5.92 -7.06
N SER A 312 7.24 5.39 -5.96
CA SER A 312 7.38 3.99 -5.59
C SER A 312 6.66 3.06 -6.58
N LEU A 313 5.49 3.46 -7.09
CA LEU A 313 4.74 2.76 -8.13
C LEU A 313 5.50 2.77 -9.47
N LEU A 314 6.11 3.90 -9.84
CA LEU A 314 6.98 3.99 -11.01
C LEU A 314 8.14 2.99 -10.92
N ASN A 315 8.91 3.06 -9.83
CA ASN A 315 10.02 2.12 -9.57
C ASN A 315 9.54 0.67 -9.59
N HIS A 316 8.36 0.42 -9.03
CA HIS A 316 7.74 -0.89 -9.08
C HIS A 316 7.51 -1.37 -10.52
N ARG A 317 6.83 -0.57 -11.35
CA ARG A 317 6.50 -0.92 -12.74
C ARG A 317 7.75 -1.06 -13.60
N LEU A 318 8.76 -0.21 -13.40
CA LEU A 318 10.06 -0.32 -14.08
C LEU A 318 10.76 -1.63 -13.75
N ASN A 319 10.77 -2.03 -12.48
CA ASN A 319 11.36 -3.31 -12.09
C ASN A 319 10.66 -4.50 -12.76
N LEU A 320 9.36 -4.43 -13.02
CA LEU A 320 8.62 -5.47 -13.75
C LEU A 320 8.93 -5.51 -15.24
N ALA A 321 9.13 -4.35 -15.85
CA ALA A 321 9.50 -4.25 -17.25
C ALA A 321 10.93 -4.80 -17.49
N ASN A 322 11.79 -4.72 -16.48
CA ASN A 322 13.19 -5.14 -16.56
C ASN A 322 13.42 -6.62 -16.19
N THR A 323 12.45 -7.33 -15.59
CA THR A 323 12.59 -8.76 -15.32
C THR A 323 12.33 -9.58 -16.59
N PRO A 324 13.29 -10.38 -17.10
CA PRO A 324 13.04 -11.25 -18.24
C PRO A 324 11.95 -12.27 -17.89
N SER A 325 10.90 -12.31 -18.69
CA SER A 325 9.74 -13.19 -18.54
C SER A 325 10.11 -14.65 -18.79
N SER A 326 10.63 -15.36 -17.77
CA SER A 326 10.72 -16.82 -17.77
C SER A 326 9.44 -17.46 -17.17
N THR A 327 8.27 -17.13 -17.73
CA THR A 327 7.01 -17.83 -17.40
C THR A 327 5.95 -17.63 -18.49
N GLN A 328 6.28 -17.97 -19.73
CA GLN A 328 5.29 -18.17 -20.80
C GLN A 328 5.58 -19.45 -21.58
N GLN A 329 5.69 -20.59 -20.88
CA GLN A 329 5.60 -21.93 -21.47
C GLN A 329 4.90 -22.87 -20.48
N HIS A 330 3.61 -22.64 -20.25
CA HIS A 330 2.63 -23.68 -19.84
C HIS A 330 1.24 -23.07 -19.75
N SER A 331 0.66 -22.70 -20.89
CA SER A 331 -0.78 -22.41 -21.03
C SER A 331 -1.26 -22.51 -22.49
N GLN A 332 -0.65 -23.38 -23.30
CA GLN A 332 -1.16 -23.71 -24.64
C GLN A 332 -0.87 -25.17 -24.96
N GLU A 333 -1.60 -26.09 -24.32
CA GLU A 333 -1.84 -27.43 -24.87
C GLU A 333 -3.00 -28.06 -24.11
N GLN A 334 -4.23 -27.74 -24.53
CA GLN A 334 -5.40 -28.62 -24.48
C GLN A 334 -6.59 -27.90 -25.11
N GLN A 335 -6.68 -27.95 -26.43
CA GLN A 335 -7.95 -28.02 -27.16
C GLN A 335 -7.62 -28.40 -28.60
N ASN A 336 -7.69 -29.69 -28.90
CA ASN A 336 -7.79 -30.17 -30.26
C ASN A 336 -8.63 -31.45 -30.30
N THR A 337 -9.51 -31.47 -31.31
CA THR A 337 -10.31 -32.59 -31.85
C THR A 337 -11.76 -32.75 -31.32
N PRO A 338 -12.70 -33.26 -32.15
CA PRO A 338 -13.44 -32.43 -33.10
C PRO A 338 -14.98 -32.68 -33.10
N THR A 339 -15.69 -31.77 -33.76
CA THR A 339 -17.15 -31.77 -34.00
C THR A 339 -17.64 -32.88 -34.95
N LYS A 340 -18.79 -33.48 -34.61
CA LYS A 340 -19.87 -34.04 -35.48
C LYS A 340 -20.97 -34.56 -34.51
N GLY A 341 -22.27 -34.28 -34.60
CA GLY A 341 -23.14 -33.54 -35.51
C GLY A 341 -24.60 -33.78 -35.07
N LEU A 342 -25.54 -33.01 -35.65
CA LEU A 342 -27.02 -33.15 -35.61
C LEU A 342 -27.69 -32.93 -34.22
N SER A 343 -28.88 -32.36 -34.05
CA SER A 343 -29.92 -31.63 -34.82
C SER A 343 -31.03 -31.45 -33.76
N GLU A 344 -31.68 -30.32 -33.54
CA GLU A 344 -32.93 -29.87 -34.17
C GLU A 344 -33.79 -29.19 -33.06
N ILE A 345 -34.54 -28.14 -33.42
CA ILE A 345 -35.92 -27.81 -32.93
C ILE A 345 -36.03 -27.32 -31.45
N GLN A 346 -36.70 -26.23 -31.05
CA GLN A 346 -37.74 -25.38 -31.64
C GLN A 346 -37.79 -24.01 -30.94
N SER A 347 -38.31 -23.05 -31.68
CA SER A 347 -38.81 -21.71 -31.34
C SER A 347 -39.69 -21.59 -30.08
N THR A 348 -39.67 -20.42 -29.43
CA THR A 348 -40.89 -19.62 -29.22
C THR A 348 -40.57 -18.14 -29.01
N THR A 349 -41.25 -17.33 -29.81
CA THR A 349 -41.37 -15.88 -29.81
C THR A 349 -42.31 -15.37 -28.74
N SER A 350 -42.01 -14.20 -28.16
CA SER A 350 -43.03 -13.16 -27.90
C SER A 350 -42.39 -11.78 -27.75
N ASN A 351 -42.86 -10.87 -28.61
CA ASN A 351 -42.58 -9.44 -28.64
C ASN A 351 -43.32 -8.71 -27.50
N THR A 352 -42.76 -7.64 -26.97
CA THR A 352 -43.53 -6.42 -26.64
C THR A 352 -42.64 -5.18 -26.75
N THR A 353 -43.11 -4.25 -27.58
CA THR A 353 -42.64 -2.90 -27.93
C THR A 353 -42.87 -1.94 -26.73
N ILE A 354 -42.08 -0.88 -26.42
CA ILE A 354 -42.10 0.50 -26.96
C ILE A 354 -41.15 1.41 -26.11
N THR A 355 -40.51 2.40 -26.77
CA THR A 355 -39.89 3.70 -26.32
C THR A 355 -38.65 3.69 -25.42
N THR A 356 -37.44 3.98 -25.92
CA THR A 356 -36.82 5.31 -26.22
C THR A 356 -36.69 6.26 -25.03
N THR A 357 -35.47 6.43 -24.52
CA THR A 357 -34.80 7.74 -24.34
C THR A 357 -33.32 7.54 -24.00
N ASP A 358 -32.50 8.43 -24.56
CA ASP A 358 -31.06 8.39 -24.72
C ASP A 358 -30.24 8.56 -23.44
N SER A 359 -29.06 7.94 -23.38
CA SER A 359 -27.76 8.65 -23.41
C SER A 359 -26.61 7.66 -23.24
N SER A 360 -25.81 7.55 -24.31
CA SER A 360 -24.74 6.58 -24.51
C SER A 360 -23.41 7.07 -23.93
N VAL A 361 -22.79 6.18 -23.15
CA VAL A 361 -21.34 6.17 -22.86
C VAL A 361 -20.65 5.61 -24.10
N ILE A 362 -19.88 6.44 -24.81
CA ILE A 362 -19.06 5.99 -25.94
C ILE A 362 -17.70 5.54 -25.41
N SER A 363 -17.55 4.23 -25.31
CA SER A 363 -16.28 3.51 -25.42
C SER A 363 -15.74 3.64 -26.84
N SER A 364 -14.49 4.06 -27.01
CA SER A 364 -13.77 3.92 -28.28
C SER A 364 -12.58 2.98 -28.10
N SER A 365 -12.62 1.89 -28.85
CA SER A 365 -11.49 1.05 -29.17
C SER A 365 -11.39 1.04 -30.69
N SER A 366 -10.19 1.21 -31.22
CA SER A 366 -9.64 0.53 -32.40
C SER A 366 -8.46 1.31 -32.95
N LEU A 367 -7.32 0.62 -33.14
CA LEU A 367 -6.48 0.75 -34.32
C LEU A 367 -5.61 -0.51 -34.42
N GLN A 368 -5.78 -1.24 -35.53
CA GLN A 368 -5.02 -2.42 -35.91
C GLN A 368 -3.80 -2.06 -36.77
N SER A 369 -2.69 -2.77 -36.47
CA SER A 369 -1.64 -3.31 -37.35
C SER A 369 -0.92 -2.41 -38.37
N LEU A 370 0.41 -2.31 -38.24
CA LEU A 370 1.35 -2.45 -39.36
C LEU A 370 2.80 -2.74 -38.88
N SER A 371 3.35 -3.86 -39.38
CA SER A 371 4.77 -4.21 -39.60
C SER A 371 5.85 -3.92 -38.53
N GLN A 372 6.47 -5.00 -38.03
CA GLN A 372 7.71 -4.99 -37.24
C GLN A 372 8.93 -4.45 -38.01
N PRO A 373 9.90 -3.89 -37.28
CA PRO A 373 11.24 -4.47 -37.32
C PRO A 373 11.77 -4.80 -35.92
N SER A 374 12.71 -5.74 -35.89
CA SER A 374 13.47 -6.23 -34.73
C SER A 374 13.93 -5.13 -33.75
N SER A 375 13.27 -5.01 -32.60
CA SER A 375 13.60 -3.93 -31.65
C SER A 375 13.19 -4.22 -30.19
N THR A 376 13.81 -5.21 -29.55
CA THR A 376 13.62 -5.43 -28.10
C THR A 376 14.20 -4.30 -27.25
N THR A 377 15.18 -3.53 -27.77
CA THR A 377 15.83 -2.43 -27.03
C THR A 377 15.06 -1.09 -27.12
N THR A 378 14.46 -0.75 -28.27
CA THR A 378 13.73 0.53 -28.40
C THR A 378 12.33 0.49 -27.78
N THR A 379 11.68 -0.68 -27.77
CA THR A 379 10.36 -0.84 -27.11
C THR A 379 10.46 -0.79 -25.59
N SER A 380 11.53 -1.32 -24.98
CA SER A 380 11.73 -1.23 -23.53
C SER A 380 12.06 0.20 -23.08
N GLN A 381 12.85 0.94 -23.88
CA GLN A 381 13.12 2.37 -23.66
C GLN A 381 11.84 3.21 -23.80
N LEU A 382 11.02 2.96 -24.82
CA LEU A 382 9.74 3.65 -25.01
C LEU A 382 8.76 3.40 -23.85
N ASN A 383 8.66 2.15 -23.38
CA ASN A 383 7.84 1.80 -22.21
C ASN A 383 8.35 2.46 -20.91
N THR A 384 9.66 2.60 -20.76
CA THR A 384 10.27 3.28 -19.61
C THR A 384 9.96 4.77 -19.60
N LEU A 385 10.06 5.43 -20.75
CA LEU A 385 9.71 6.84 -20.91
C LEU A 385 8.21 7.07 -20.67
N GLN A 386 7.34 6.21 -21.18
CA GLN A 386 5.90 6.29 -20.94
C GLN A 386 5.57 6.18 -19.45
N LEU A 387 6.16 5.22 -18.74
CA LEU A 387 5.92 5.06 -17.29
C LEU A 387 6.36 6.29 -16.50
N ARG A 388 7.50 6.90 -16.87
CA ARG A 388 7.97 8.15 -16.26
C ARG A 388 7.02 9.31 -16.56
N HIS A 389 6.57 9.43 -17.81
CA HIS A 389 5.58 10.43 -18.23
C HIS A 389 4.28 10.32 -17.42
N ASP A 390 3.73 9.11 -17.27
CA ASP A 390 2.52 8.86 -16.50
C ASP A 390 2.68 9.26 -15.03
N CYS A 391 3.85 8.95 -14.44
CA CYS A 391 4.19 9.35 -13.07
C CYS A 391 4.27 10.86 -12.91
N ILE A 392 4.93 11.56 -13.83
CA ILE A 392 5.02 13.02 -13.83
C ILE A 392 3.62 13.64 -13.95
N SER A 393 2.81 13.16 -14.88
CA SER A 393 1.43 13.64 -15.08
C SER A 393 0.60 13.50 -13.79
N THR A 394 0.71 12.35 -13.13
CA THR A 394 0.02 12.07 -11.86
C THR A 394 0.47 13.02 -10.76
N VAL A 395 1.78 13.23 -10.60
CA VAL A 395 2.34 14.14 -9.60
C VAL A 395 1.93 15.60 -9.84
N LEU A 396 1.94 16.04 -11.10
CA LEU A 396 1.49 17.38 -11.48
C LEU A 396 -0.02 17.57 -11.22
N ASN A 397 -0.83 16.54 -11.47
CA ASN A 397 -2.26 16.57 -11.15
C ASN A 397 -2.50 16.70 -9.64
N TYR A 398 -1.87 15.84 -8.82
CA TYR A 398 -1.98 15.93 -7.36
C TYR A 398 -1.52 17.30 -6.82
N SER A 399 -0.45 17.85 -7.39
CA SER A 399 0.05 19.17 -7.04
C SER A 399 -0.99 20.27 -7.34
N ARG A 400 -1.55 20.27 -8.55
CA ARG A 400 -2.60 21.21 -8.96
C ARG A 400 -3.83 21.11 -8.05
N GLU A 401 -4.33 19.90 -7.83
CA GLU A 401 -5.50 19.67 -7.00
C GLU A 401 -5.26 20.13 -5.55
N THR A 402 -4.08 19.86 -5.00
CA THR A 402 -3.73 20.31 -3.64
C THR A 402 -3.70 21.84 -3.55
N PHE A 403 -3.11 22.53 -4.52
CA PHE A 403 -3.09 24.00 -4.53
C PHE A 403 -4.50 24.59 -4.61
N GLN A 404 -5.34 24.06 -5.51
CA GLN A 404 -6.73 24.51 -5.65
C GLN A 404 -7.54 24.26 -4.37
N ARG A 405 -7.44 23.07 -3.78
CA ARG A 405 -8.17 22.70 -2.56
C ARG A 405 -7.72 23.53 -1.36
N LEU A 406 -6.41 23.77 -1.19
CA LEU A 406 -5.92 24.60 -0.08
C LEU A 406 -6.42 26.05 -0.21
N GLU A 407 -6.49 26.60 -1.42
CA GLU A 407 -7.06 27.94 -1.68
C GLU A 407 -8.57 27.98 -1.35
N GLU A 408 -9.34 26.96 -1.80
CA GLU A 408 -10.76 26.80 -1.47
C GLU A 408 -10.99 26.70 0.05
N ASP A 409 -10.26 25.83 0.73
CA ASP A 409 -10.43 25.55 2.16
C ASP A 409 -10.12 26.80 3.01
N LEU A 410 -9.06 27.54 2.68
CA LEU A 410 -8.69 28.79 3.38
C LEU A 410 -9.76 29.88 3.21
N HIS A 411 -10.35 29.97 2.01
CA HIS A 411 -11.44 30.88 1.72
C HIS A 411 -12.72 30.50 2.50
N ILE A 412 -13.10 29.22 2.48
CA ILE A 412 -14.29 28.71 3.21
C ILE A 412 -14.17 28.97 4.70
N LEU A 413 -13.01 28.71 5.29
CA LEU A 413 -12.81 28.89 6.72
C LEU A 413 -12.71 30.36 7.13
N SER A 414 -12.92 31.31 6.21
CA SER A 414 -12.84 32.77 6.42
C SER A 414 -11.54 33.20 7.12
N THR A 415 -10.49 32.39 6.98
CA THR A 415 -9.22 32.68 7.64
C THR A 415 -8.64 33.91 6.97
N ASN A 416 -8.28 34.93 7.77
CA ASN A 416 -7.51 36.09 7.32
C ASN A 416 -6.07 35.65 6.97
N PHE A 417 -5.94 34.68 6.07
CA PHE A 417 -4.66 34.22 5.59
C PHE A 417 -4.10 35.28 4.66
N ASN A 418 -2.87 35.70 4.94
CA ASN A 418 -2.21 36.69 4.11
C ASN A 418 -1.94 36.06 2.73
N SER A 419 -2.56 36.58 1.68
CA SER A 419 -2.39 36.08 0.31
C SER A 419 -0.92 36.03 -0.14
N PHE A 420 -0.08 36.95 0.35
CA PHE A 420 1.37 36.92 0.14
C PHE A 420 2.02 35.65 0.72
N HIS A 421 1.58 35.21 1.89
CA HIS A 421 2.12 34.04 2.57
C HIS A 421 1.73 32.75 1.85
N LEU A 422 0.49 32.67 1.36
CA LEU A 422 0.01 31.53 0.57
C LEU A 422 0.80 31.40 -0.74
N ASN A 423 0.98 32.52 -1.42
CA ASN A 423 1.76 32.58 -2.65
C ASN A 423 3.23 32.19 -2.43
N LEU A 424 3.84 32.56 -1.30
CA LEU A 424 5.19 32.13 -0.96
C LEU A 424 5.28 30.61 -0.76
N ILE A 425 4.31 30.02 -0.06
CA ILE A 425 4.21 28.56 0.12
C ILE A 425 4.07 27.87 -1.23
N PHE A 426 3.21 28.39 -2.12
CA PHE A 426 3.03 27.84 -3.46
C PHE A 426 4.33 27.89 -4.27
N ILE A 427 5.09 28.99 -4.22
CA ILE A 427 6.40 29.08 -4.87
C ILE A 427 7.35 27.99 -4.34
N PHE A 428 7.46 27.83 -3.02
CA PHE A 428 8.35 26.82 -2.44
C PHE A 428 7.95 25.40 -2.85
N TRP A 429 6.67 25.09 -2.81
CA TRP A 429 6.15 23.78 -3.20
C TRP A 429 6.39 23.51 -4.69
N GLN A 430 6.14 24.51 -5.54
CA GLN A 430 6.41 24.42 -6.97
C GLN A 430 7.88 24.19 -7.27
N GLU A 431 8.80 24.87 -6.58
CA GLU A 431 10.24 24.63 -6.71
C GLU A 431 10.62 23.18 -6.37
N GLU A 432 10.04 22.61 -5.30
CA GLU A 432 10.27 21.20 -4.92
C GLU A 432 9.69 20.22 -5.94
N ILE A 433 8.47 20.47 -6.42
CA ILE A 433 7.81 19.63 -7.43
C ILE A 433 8.58 19.67 -8.76
N ILE A 434 9.04 20.85 -9.20
CA ILE A 434 9.83 21.00 -10.42
C ILE A 434 11.13 20.20 -10.30
N LYS A 435 11.87 20.32 -9.19
CA LYS A 435 13.10 19.54 -8.96
C LYS A 435 12.85 18.03 -9.01
N PHE A 436 11.72 17.57 -8.46
CA PHE A 436 11.33 16.16 -8.54
C PHE A 436 11.03 15.72 -9.98
N VAL A 437 10.30 16.53 -10.74
CA VAL A 437 10.00 16.26 -12.16
C VAL A 437 11.28 16.25 -13.01
N GLU A 438 12.17 17.21 -12.80
CA GLU A 438 13.50 17.27 -13.43
C GLU A 438 14.30 16.00 -13.14
N TYR A 439 14.32 15.56 -11.88
CA TYR A 439 14.98 14.31 -11.51
C TYR A 439 14.40 13.10 -12.25
N LEU A 440 13.07 13.00 -12.42
CA LEU A 440 12.45 11.88 -13.15
C LEU A 440 12.74 11.91 -14.65
N LEU A 441 12.77 13.10 -15.27
CA LEU A 441 13.09 13.27 -16.69
C LEU A 441 14.56 12.94 -16.97
N PHE A 442 15.47 13.51 -16.18
CA PHE A 442 16.92 13.44 -16.44
C PHE A 442 17.64 12.24 -15.80
N SER A 443 16.99 11.50 -14.91
CA SER A 443 17.55 10.23 -14.39
C SER A 443 17.57 9.09 -15.41
N SER A 444 17.12 9.31 -16.66
CA SER A 444 16.98 8.23 -17.66
C SER A 444 18.22 7.95 -18.52
N VAL A 445 19.21 8.83 -18.62
CA VAL A 445 20.22 8.68 -19.67
C VAL A 445 21.57 9.26 -19.24
N ASP A 446 22.63 8.56 -19.62
CA ASP A 446 23.86 9.16 -20.15
C ASP A 446 23.50 10.11 -21.33
N TYR A 447 22.69 11.14 -21.08
CA TYR A 447 22.45 12.21 -22.05
C TYR A 447 23.74 13.02 -22.03
N GLU A 448 24.63 12.68 -22.96
CA GLU A 448 25.73 13.56 -23.33
C GLU A 448 25.20 15.00 -23.45
N LEU A 449 26.01 15.90 -22.92
CA LEU A 449 25.75 17.31 -22.62
C LEU A 449 25.24 18.20 -23.79
N GLU A 450 24.89 17.65 -24.95
CA GLU A 450 24.74 18.43 -26.18
C GLU A 450 23.32 18.93 -26.50
N ASN A 451 22.28 18.54 -25.76
CA ASN A 451 20.93 19.05 -26.04
C ASN A 451 20.10 19.35 -24.78
N LYS A 452 20.56 20.30 -23.97
CA LYS A 452 19.72 20.96 -22.95
C LYS A 452 18.74 21.92 -23.63
N ASN A 453 17.71 21.40 -24.27
CA ASN A 453 16.47 22.18 -24.38
C ASN A 453 15.87 22.26 -22.97
N SER A 454 15.22 23.37 -22.63
CA SER A 454 14.80 23.57 -21.24
C SER A 454 13.74 22.53 -20.88
N VAL A 455 13.67 22.14 -19.60
CA VAL A 455 12.63 21.24 -19.04
C VAL A 455 11.23 21.68 -19.47
N TYR A 456 11.05 22.99 -19.66
CA TYR A 456 9.82 23.59 -20.13
C TYR A 456 9.48 23.21 -21.56
N ASP A 457 10.47 23.10 -22.45
CA ASP A 457 10.25 22.70 -23.84
C ASP A 457 9.83 21.22 -23.92
N GLU A 458 10.39 20.34 -23.08
CA GLU A 458 9.94 18.95 -22.98
C GLU A 458 8.55 18.83 -22.32
N LEU A 459 8.27 19.56 -21.24
CA LEU A 459 6.95 19.58 -20.59
C LEU A 459 5.83 20.10 -21.51
N VAL A 460 6.15 20.98 -22.46
CA VAL A 460 5.23 21.51 -23.48
C VAL A 460 4.98 20.50 -24.60
N VAL A 461 5.91 19.55 -24.82
CA VAL A 461 5.79 18.45 -25.80
C VAL A 461 5.06 17.23 -25.21
N MET A 462 4.96 17.11 -23.89
CA MET A 462 4.15 16.10 -23.19
C MET A 462 2.64 16.27 -23.50
N GLU A 463 1.86 15.19 -23.41
CA GLU A 463 0.42 15.18 -23.73
C GLU A 463 -0.36 16.39 -23.14
N SER A 464 -1.43 16.81 -23.82
CA SER A 464 -2.17 18.07 -23.52
C SER A 464 -2.56 18.25 -22.06
N ALA A 465 -2.82 17.16 -21.32
CA ALA A 465 -3.11 17.19 -19.90
C ALA A 465 -1.88 17.64 -19.08
N SER A 466 -0.72 16.98 -19.21
CA SER A 466 0.51 17.34 -18.46
C SER A 466 0.96 18.77 -18.73
N ALA A 467 0.90 19.19 -20.00
CA ALA A 467 1.19 20.56 -20.41
C ALA A 467 0.23 21.57 -19.75
N SER A 468 -1.06 21.24 -19.64
CA SER A 468 -2.04 22.11 -18.96
C SER A 468 -1.78 22.24 -17.46
N HIS A 469 -1.33 21.16 -16.80
CA HIS A 469 -0.98 21.18 -15.37
C HIS A 469 0.30 22.00 -15.14
N ALA A 470 1.32 21.80 -15.96
CA ALA A 470 2.55 22.59 -15.91
C ALA A 470 2.29 24.08 -16.18
N ALA A 471 1.45 24.41 -17.17
CA ALA A 471 1.02 25.77 -17.46
C ALA A 471 0.27 26.41 -16.27
N PHE A 472 -0.60 25.66 -15.59
CA PHE A 472 -1.26 26.13 -14.36
C PHE A 472 -0.25 26.45 -13.26
N LEU A 473 0.73 25.58 -13.01
CA LEU A 473 1.77 25.83 -12.00
C LEU A 473 2.60 27.07 -12.35
N LEU A 474 2.96 27.23 -13.63
CA LEU A 474 3.67 28.39 -14.13
C LEU A 474 2.89 29.69 -13.97
N HIS A 475 1.57 29.65 -14.25
CA HIS A 475 0.69 30.79 -14.02
C HIS A 475 0.64 31.15 -12.53
N LYS A 476 0.47 30.18 -11.63
CA LYS A 476 0.49 30.42 -10.19
C LYS A 476 1.86 30.95 -9.71
N LYS A 477 2.97 30.48 -10.30
CA LYS A 477 4.31 31.02 -10.06
C LYS A 477 4.41 32.48 -10.48
N SER A 478 3.91 32.82 -11.68
CA SER A 478 3.97 34.18 -12.20
C SER A 478 3.07 35.13 -11.40
N GLU A 479 1.87 34.72 -10.99
CA GLU A 479 1.01 35.47 -10.07
C GLU A 479 1.74 35.77 -8.75
N ALA A 480 2.35 34.75 -8.15
CA ALA A 480 3.08 34.88 -6.90
C ALA A 480 4.31 35.81 -7.02
N VAL A 481 5.06 35.71 -8.12
CA VAL A 481 6.22 36.59 -8.40
C VAL A 481 5.80 38.03 -8.72
N CYS A 482 4.70 38.22 -9.46
CA CYS A 482 4.16 39.54 -9.76
C CYS A 482 3.70 40.28 -8.50
N LEU A 483 3.17 39.56 -7.51
CA LEU A 483 2.85 40.11 -6.18
C LEU A 483 4.09 40.38 -5.32
N TYR A 484 5.24 39.80 -5.67
CA TYR A 484 6.53 40.02 -5.01
C TYR A 484 7.27 41.27 -5.55
N SER A 485 7.05 41.63 -6.82
CA SER A 485 7.70 42.77 -7.50
C SER A 485 7.51 44.13 -6.78
N PRO A 486 6.34 44.48 -6.22
CA PRO A 486 6.17 45.72 -5.44
C PRO A 486 6.93 45.71 -4.10
N TYR A 487 7.10 44.54 -3.47
CA TYR A 487 7.76 44.42 -2.17
C TYR A 487 9.29 44.45 -2.25
N LYS A 488 9.86 44.07 -3.41
CA LYS A 488 11.29 44.24 -3.69
C LYS A 488 11.74 45.71 -3.64
N ARG A 489 10.86 46.64 -4.06
CA ARG A 489 11.11 48.09 -3.93
C ARG A 489 11.02 48.62 -2.50
N ILE A 490 10.32 47.92 -1.60
CA ILE A 490 10.10 48.37 -0.21
C ILE A 490 11.15 47.78 0.75
N LEU A 491 11.67 46.58 0.45
CA LEU A 491 12.66 45.89 1.30
C LEU A 491 14.13 46.11 0.88
N GLY A 492 14.41 46.85 -0.19
CA GLY A 492 15.78 47.23 -0.57
C GLY A 492 16.70 46.04 -0.85
N ILE A 493 16.24 45.07 -1.65
CA ILE A 493 17.06 44.00 -2.25
C ILE A 493 17.01 44.09 -3.77
#